data_AF-A0A9E1UVH8-F1
#
_entry.id   AF-A0A9E1UVH8-F1
#
_cell.length_a   1.000
_cell.length_b   1.000
_cell.length_c   1.000
_cell.angle_alpha   90.00
_cell.angle_beta   90.00
_cell.angle_gamma   90.00
#
_symmetry.space_group_name_H-M   'P 1'
#
loop_
_entity.id
_entity.type
_entity.pdbx_description
1 polymer ?
#
loop_
_entity_poly.entity_id
_entity_poly.type
_entity_poly.pdbx_seq_one_letter_code
_entity_poly.pdbx_strand_id
1 'polypeptide(L)'
;MIQRIALTTMILGWGMMAMAQDGAKLAYGSTETYRQTVVVEAAGALSEPTLAPVYNGHKWGLSTRWDDSNPNALNVRRKMLENGIKGTFYLNSRKPEKPEGSLARQLSEGGQCSVGGHSVSHPKLPELPANDVFYQLMANRIELERLTDTPMNSLAFPYGQYQAKDRPEVIQGVTEAVLRAGYR
;
A
#
# COMPACT_ATOMS: atom_id res chain seq x y z
N MET A 1 -30.31 10.35 -17.41
CA MET A 1 -30.69 9.56 -16.22
C MET A 1 -29.39 9.15 -15.55
N ILE A 2 -29.15 9.57 -14.30
CA ILE A 2 -27.96 9.16 -13.54
C ILE A 2 -28.36 7.89 -12.79
N GLN A 3 -27.65 6.79 -13.04
CA GLN A 3 -27.83 5.56 -12.29
C GLN A 3 -26.79 5.48 -11.17
N ARG A 4 -27.16 4.88 -10.04
CA ARG A 4 -26.33 4.70 -8.84
C ARG A 4 -26.28 3.23 -8.46
N ILE A 5 -25.09 2.72 -8.20
CA ILE A 5 -24.85 1.36 -7.70
C ILE A 5 -24.12 1.46 -6.38
N ALA A 6 -24.48 0.62 -5.40
CA ALA A 6 -23.88 0.54 -4.07
C ALA A 6 -23.05 -0.75 -3.93
N LEU A 7 -21.73 -0.65 -3.76
CA LEU A 7 -20.86 -1.79 -3.47
C LEU A 7 -20.60 -1.90 -1.97
N THR A 8 -20.80 -3.08 -1.36
CA THR A 8 -20.46 -3.36 0.05
C THR A 8 -19.16 -4.14 0.13
N THR A 9 -18.13 -3.53 0.70
CA THR A 9 -16.85 -4.19 0.99
C THR A 9 -16.77 -4.54 2.48
N MET A 10 -16.34 -5.76 2.80
CA MET A 10 -16.08 -6.24 4.17
C MET A 10 -14.58 -6.49 4.32
N ILE A 11 -13.94 -5.86 5.31
CA ILE A 11 -12.52 -6.08 5.63
C ILE A 11 -12.43 -6.57 7.07
N LEU A 12 -11.58 -7.57 7.31
CA LEU A 12 -11.40 -8.25 8.59
C LEU A 12 -10.13 -7.75 9.31
N GLY A 13 -10.32 -7.07 10.44
CA GLY A 13 -9.40 -7.04 11.58
C GLY A 13 -8.19 -6.09 11.52
N TRP A 14 -8.02 -5.32 12.60
CA TRP A 14 -6.76 -4.69 13.00
C TRP A 14 -6.26 -5.44 14.25
N GLY A 15 -5.00 -5.87 14.25
CA GLY A 15 -4.35 -6.49 15.40
C GLY A 15 -3.00 -5.83 15.63
N MET A 16 -2.82 -5.17 16.77
CA MET A 16 -1.51 -4.68 17.18
C MET A 16 -0.72 -5.86 17.78
N MET A 17 0.27 -6.35 17.05
CA MET A 17 1.21 -7.34 17.58
C MET A 17 2.49 -6.61 17.99
N ALA A 18 2.63 -6.33 19.27
CA ALA A 18 3.91 -5.92 19.82
C ALA A 18 4.84 -7.13 19.79
N MET A 19 5.72 -7.19 18.78
CA MET A 19 6.79 -8.18 18.69
C MET A 19 7.86 -7.84 19.73
N ALA A 20 7.59 -8.12 20.99
CA ALA A 20 8.54 -7.94 22.08
C ALA A 20 8.59 -9.19 22.97
N GLN A 21 9.66 -9.96 22.76
CA GLN A 21 10.29 -10.94 23.66
C GLN A 21 9.43 -12.12 24.17
N ASP A 22 10.12 -13.21 24.52
CA ASP A 22 9.52 -14.44 25.04
C ASP A 22 8.52 -14.12 26.17
N GLY A 23 7.25 -14.45 25.95
CA GLY A 23 6.16 -14.20 26.92
C GLY A 23 5.06 -13.23 26.47
N ALA A 24 5.09 -12.71 25.24
CA ALA A 24 3.99 -11.90 24.70
C ALA A 24 2.65 -12.67 24.73
N LYS A 25 1.69 -12.18 25.52
CA LYS A 25 0.31 -12.71 25.51
C LYS A 25 -0.42 -12.16 24.28
N LEU A 26 -1.02 -13.06 23.50
CA LEU A 26 -1.94 -12.71 22.41
C LEU A 26 -3.17 -11.99 23.01
N ALA A 27 -3.23 -10.67 22.84
CA ALA A 27 -4.45 -9.92 23.02
C ALA A 27 -5.12 -9.79 21.65
N TYR A 28 -6.11 -10.65 21.37
CA TYR A 28 -6.97 -10.43 20.20
C TYR A 28 -7.87 -9.23 20.51
N GLY A 29 -7.62 -8.10 19.84
CA GLY A 29 -8.57 -6.98 19.83
C GLY A 29 -9.91 -7.40 19.22
N SER A 30 -10.96 -6.63 19.53
CA SER A 30 -12.29 -6.82 18.91
C SER A 30 -12.19 -6.80 17.39
N THR A 31 -12.86 -7.73 16.72
CA THR A 31 -12.98 -7.72 15.26
C THR A 31 -13.89 -6.56 14.86
N GLU A 32 -13.31 -5.51 14.26
CA GLU A 32 -14.09 -4.43 13.67
C GLU A 32 -14.37 -4.73 12.21
N THR A 33 -15.64 -4.63 11.82
CA THR A 33 -16.07 -4.74 10.43
C THR A 33 -16.26 -3.35 9.86
N TYR A 34 -15.54 -3.02 8.79
CA TYR A 34 -15.80 -1.81 8.01
C TYR A 34 -16.74 -2.14 6.86
N ARG A 35 -17.78 -1.31 6.67
CA ARG A 35 -18.67 -1.34 5.51
C ARG A 35 -18.51 -0.03 4.76
N GLN A 36 -18.03 -0.12 3.52
CA GLN A 36 -18.08 1.01 2.59
C GLN A 36 -19.28 0.85 1.66
N THR A 37 -19.90 1.97 1.28
CA THR A 37 -20.81 2.04 0.13
C THR A 37 -20.13 2.87 -0.95
N VAL A 38 -19.77 2.24 -2.06
CA VAL A 38 -19.26 2.97 -3.25
C VAL A 38 -20.45 3.36 -4.10
N VAL A 39 -20.61 4.65 -4.41
CA VAL A 39 -21.64 5.17 -5.32
C VAL A 39 -20.98 5.51 -6.65
N VAL A 40 -21.38 4.81 -7.72
CA VAL A 40 -20.93 5.11 -9.08
C VAL A 40 -21.99 5.94 -9.78
N GLU A 41 -21.64 7.13 -10.26
CA GLU A 41 -22.51 7.96 -11.10
C GLU A 41 -22.00 7.93 -12.54
N ALA A 42 -22.87 7.57 -13.48
CA ALA A 42 -22.53 7.53 -14.89
C ALA A 42 -23.63 8.17 -15.76
N ALA A 43 -23.20 8.77 -16.86
CA ALA A 43 -24.07 9.23 -17.92
C ALA A 43 -24.46 8.04 -18.81
N GLY A 44 -25.40 7.21 -18.35
CA GLY A 44 -25.87 6.04 -19.10
C GLY A 44 -26.42 4.91 -18.22
N ALA A 45 -26.79 3.81 -18.87
CA ALA A 45 -27.16 2.59 -18.16
C ALA A 45 -25.90 1.92 -17.59
N LEU A 46 -25.94 1.59 -16.30
CA LEU A 46 -24.95 0.79 -15.59
C LEU A 46 -25.45 -0.66 -15.55
N SER A 47 -24.55 -1.62 -15.83
CA SER A 47 -24.80 -3.03 -15.51
C SER A 47 -24.63 -3.25 -14.01
N GLU A 48 -25.30 -4.28 -13.46
CA GLU A 48 -25.02 -4.72 -12.10
C GLU A 48 -23.52 -5.02 -11.94
N PRO A 49 -22.89 -4.60 -10.83
CA PRO A 49 -21.48 -4.84 -10.61
C PRO A 49 -21.27 -6.32 -10.32
N THR A 50 -20.25 -6.92 -10.93
CA THR A 50 -19.83 -8.28 -10.62
C THR A 50 -18.51 -8.25 -9.85
N LEU A 51 -18.37 -9.16 -8.88
CA LEU A 51 -17.06 -9.36 -8.24
C LEU A 51 -16.12 -9.98 -9.28
N ALA A 52 -14.98 -9.33 -9.51
CA ALA A 52 -13.94 -9.90 -10.34
C ALA A 52 -13.50 -11.25 -9.74
N PRO A 53 -13.25 -12.28 -10.57
CA PRO A 53 -12.75 -13.55 -10.08
C PRO A 53 -11.40 -13.32 -9.38
N VAL A 54 -11.18 -14.02 -8.28
CA VAL A 54 -9.84 -14.04 -7.67
C VAL A 54 -8.90 -14.71 -8.66
N TYR A 55 -7.67 -14.20 -8.72
CA TYR A 55 -6.60 -14.75 -9.55
C TYR A 55 -6.56 -16.28 -9.51
N ASN A 56 -6.34 -16.92 -10.66
CA ASN A 56 -6.32 -18.37 -10.84
C ASN A 56 -7.58 -19.13 -10.34
N GLY A 57 -8.74 -18.46 -10.28
CA GLY A 57 -10.01 -19.11 -9.91
C GLY A 57 -10.09 -19.50 -8.43
N HIS A 58 -9.25 -18.90 -7.58
CA HIS A 58 -9.33 -19.11 -6.14
C HIS A 58 -10.64 -18.55 -5.55
N LYS A 59 -11.03 -19.04 -4.37
CA LYS A 59 -12.22 -18.53 -3.66
C LYS A 59 -11.94 -17.27 -2.83
N TRP A 60 -10.69 -17.10 -2.40
CA TRP A 60 -10.25 -16.02 -1.53
C TRP A 60 -8.86 -15.54 -1.96
N GLY A 61 -8.61 -14.24 -1.84
CA GLY A 61 -7.29 -13.64 -1.99
C GLY A 61 -6.74 -13.23 -0.62
N LEU A 62 -5.44 -13.45 -0.41
CA LEU A 62 -4.71 -12.93 0.73
C LEU A 62 -3.63 -11.98 0.21
N SER A 63 -3.53 -10.80 0.79
CA SER A 63 -2.41 -9.89 0.61
C SER A 63 -1.83 -9.53 1.97
N THR A 64 -0.50 -9.39 2.02
CA THR A 64 0.22 -8.93 3.20
C THR A 64 1.10 -7.75 2.83
N ARG A 65 1.18 -6.76 3.72
CA ARG A 65 1.80 -5.46 3.46
C ARG A 65 2.62 -5.04 4.67
N TRP A 66 3.80 -4.48 4.42
CA TRP A 66 4.77 -4.11 5.46
C TRP A 66 5.45 -2.80 5.10
N ASP A 67 5.55 -1.88 6.05
CA ASP A 67 5.93 -0.49 5.78
C ASP A 67 7.27 -0.12 6.46
N ASP A 68 7.73 1.12 6.27
CA ASP A 68 8.79 1.83 7.01
C ASP A 68 10.27 1.43 6.80
N SER A 69 10.60 0.64 5.77
CA SER A 69 12.00 0.28 5.45
C SER A 69 12.82 -0.29 6.62
N ASN A 70 12.17 -0.94 7.59
CA ASN A 70 12.87 -1.55 8.72
C ASN A 70 13.72 -2.74 8.24
N PRO A 71 15.03 -2.81 8.54
CA PRO A 71 15.87 -3.94 8.12
C PRO A 71 15.37 -5.33 8.59
N ASN A 72 14.60 -5.38 9.68
CA ASN A 72 13.97 -6.62 10.15
C ASN A 72 12.92 -7.17 9.16
N ALA A 73 12.52 -6.40 8.16
CA ALA A 73 11.68 -6.87 7.04
C ALA A 73 12.27 -8.09 6.32
N LEU A 74 13.60 -8.28 6.32
CA LEU A 74 14.23 -9.48 5.76
C LEU A 74 13.88 -10.75 6.55
N ASN A 75 13.79 -10.65 7.89
CA ASN A 75 13.35 -11.77 8.72
C ASN A 75 11.87 -12.08 8.50
N VAL A 76 11.05 -11.03 8.35
CA VAL A 76 9.62 -11.14 8.04
C VAL A 76 9.44 -11.84 6.69
N ARG A 77 10.11 -11.37 5.63
CA ARG A 77 10.11 -11.99 4.31
C ARG A 77 10.47 -13.47 4.39
N ARG A 78 11.59 -13.81 5.04
CA ARG A 78 12.02 -15.20 5.19
C ARG A 78 10.93 -16.06 5.83
N LYS A 79 10.36 -15.62 6.96
CA LYS A 79 9.29 -16.36 7.66
C LYS A 79 8.02 -16.48 6.85
N MET A 80 7.64 -15.46 6.10
CA MET A 80 6.50 -15.54 5.19
C MET A 80 6.73 -16.58 4.10
N LEU A 81 7.89 -16.56 3.45
CA LEU A 81 8.23 -17.49 2.38
C LEU A 81 8.32 -18.94 2.88
N GLU A 82 8.86 -19.17 4.09
CA GLU A 82 8.83 -20.49 4.76
C GLU A 82 7.40 -21.04 4.92
N ASN A 83 6.39 -20.16 4.99
CA ASN A 83 4.97 -20.52 5.12
C ASN A 83 4.20 -20.38 3.79
N GLY A 84 4.87 -20.18 2.66
CA GLY A 84 4.23 -20.01 1.36
C GLY A 84 3.47 -18.69 1.18
N ILE A 85 3.71 -17.71 2.05
CA ILE A 85 3.07 -16.39 2.02
C ILE A 85 3.96 -15.41 1.25
N LYS A 86 3.35 -14.71 0.29
CA LYS A 86 3.96 -13.61 -0.45
C LYS A 86 3.43 -12.28 0.07
N GLY A 87 4.17 -11.20 -0.14
CA GLY A 87 3.73 -9.87 0.26
C GLY A 87 4.43 -8.73 -0.47
N THR A 88 4.01 -7.53 -0.10
CA THR A 88 4.55 -6.27 -0.62
C THR A 88 5.17 -5.47 0.53
N PHE A 89 6.39 -4.98 0.32
CA PHE A 89 7.09 -4.13 1.26
C PHE A 89 7.11 -2.69 0.73
N TYR A 90 6.47 -1.77 1.42
CA TYR A 90 6.41 -0.36 1.06
C TYR A 90 7.60 0.37 1.71
N LEU A 91 8.49 0.87 0.86
CA LEU A 91 9.78 1.39 1.30
C LEU A 91 9.89 2.90 1.10
N ASN A 92 10.47 3.56 2.08
CA ASN A 92 10.94 4.94 1.96
C ASN A 92 12.31 4.98 1.27
N SER A 93 12.71 6.14 0.78
CA SER A 93 14.00 6.34 0.09
C SER A 93 14.79 7.55 0.59
N ARG A 94 14.66 7.87 1.89
CA ARG A 94 15.28 9.06 2.51
C ARG A 94 16.79 9.11 2.34
N LYS A 95 17.43 7.94 2.32
CA LYS A 95 18.86 7.78 2.09
C LYS A 95 19.03 6.95 0.83
N PRO A 96 19.74 7.45 -0.19
CA PRO A 96 20.07 6.65 -1.36
C PRO A 96 20.84 5.39 -0.94
N GLU A 97 20.49 4.26 -1.55
CA GLU A 97 21.17 2.99 -1.32
C GLU A 97 22.03 2.63 -2.54
N LYS A 98 23.12 1.91 -2.30
CA LYS A 98 23.80 1.23 -3.41
C LYS A 98 22.99 -0.03 -3.77
N PRO A 99 22.92 -0.43 -5.05
CA PRO A 99 22.26 -1.68 -5.43
C PRO A 99 22.80 -2.88 -4.65
N GLU A 100 24.10 -2.91 -4.38
CA GLU A 100 24.74 -3.93 -3.56
C GLU A 100 24.27 -3.80 -2.09
N GLY A 101 23.54 -4.81 -1.62
CA GLY A 101 23.04 -4.85 -0.25
C GLY A 101 21.82 -3.96 0.00
N SER A 102 21.17 -3.42 -1.05
CA SER A 102 19.93 -2.68 -0.88
C SER A 102 18.83 -3.54 -0.25
N LEU A 103 18.06 -2.94 0.67
CA LEU A 103 16.91 -3.60 1.29
C LEU A 103 15.85 -3.92 0.23
N ALA A 104 15.58 -2.98 -0.68
CA ALA A 104 14.60 -3.16 -1.75
C ALA A 104 14.92 -4.39 -2.62
N ARG A 105 16.18 -4.48 -3.08
CA ARG A 105 16.64 -5.59 -3.92
C ARG A 105 16.56 -6.93 -3.20
N GLN A 106 16.97 -7.00 -1.93
CA GLN A 106 16.89 -8.23 -1.14
C GLN A 106 15.45 -8.66 -0.86
N LEU A 107 14.54 -7.71 -0.67
CA LEU A 107 13.13 -8.01 -0.45
C LEU A 107 12.44 -8.53 -1.72
N SER A 108 12.78 -7.97 -2.89
CA SER A 108 12.20 -8.38 -4.18
C SER A 108 12.93 -9.56 -4.84
N GLU A 109 14.03 -10.05 -4.25
CA GLU A 109 14.84 -11.11 -4.83
C GLU A 109 14.01 -12.36 -5.15
N GLY A 110 14.23 -12.93 -6.33
CA GLY A 110 13.52 -14.12 -6.82
C GLY A 110 12.04 -13.89 -7.19
N GLY A 111 11.54 -12.66 -7.16
CA GLY A 111 10.18 -12.31 -7.59
C GLY A 111 9.06 -12.88 -6.71
N GLN A 112 9.39 -13.34 -5.50
CA GLN A 112 8.42 -13.94 -4.58
C GLN A 112 7.67 -12.89 -3.75
N CYS A 113 8.31 -11.76 -3.46
CA CYS A 113 7.71 -10.58 -2.84
C CYS A 113 7.93 -9.37 -3.75
N SER A 114 7.14 -8.32 -3.56
CA SER A 114 7.26 -7.06 -4.31
C SER A 114 7.64 -5.89 -3.41
N VAL A 115 8.16 -4.83 -4.03
CA VAL A 115 8.42 -3.54 -3.38
C VAL A 115 7.39 -2.52 -3.88
N GLY A 116 6.88 -1.70 -2.97
CA GLY A 116 5.98 -0.59 -3.25
C GLY A 116 6.53 0.73 -2.69
N GLY A 117 5.91 1.84 -3.10
CA GLY A 117 6.33 3.17 -2.67
C GLY A 117 5.81 3.53 -1.29
N HIS A 118 6.61 4.26 -0.52
CA HIS A 118 6.21 4.81 0.77
C HIS A 118 6.72 6.24 1.00
N SER A 119 6.83 7.01 -0.09
CA SER A 119 7.41 8.37 -0.15
C SER A 119 8.91 8.44 0.21
N VAL A 120 9.56 9.57 -0.06
CA VAL A 120 10.99 9.72 0.25
C VAL A 120 11.21 9.72 1.77
N SER A 121 10.54 10.63 2.49
CA SER A 121 10.86 10.92 3.89
C SER A 121 9.74 10.58 4.88
N HIS A 122 8.73 9.83 4.45
CA HIS A 122 7.56 9.49 5.26
C HIS A 122 6.77 10.71 5.79
N PRO A 123 6.51 11.79 5.01
CA PRO A 123 5.67 12.89 5.50
C PRO A 123 4.19 12.54 5.36
N LYS A 124 3.35 13.19 6.15
CA LYS A 124 1.90 13.20 5.93
C LYS A 124 1.60 13.97 4.64
N LEU A 125 1.36 13.25 3.54
CA LEU A 125 1.24 13.86 2.21
C LEU A 125 0.18 14.98 2.12
N PRO A 126 -0.99 14.89 2.76
CA PRO A 126 -1.99 15.97 2.72
C PRO A 126 -1.56 17.26 3.45
N GLU A 127 -0.46 17.23 4.21
CA GLU A 127 0.08 18.41 4.87
C GLU A 127 1.07 19.19 3.98
N LEU A 128 1.43 18.65 2.82
CA LEU A 128 2.39 19.24 1.90
C LEU A 128 1.71 19.97 0.72
N PRO A 129 2.41 20.95 0.12
CA PRO A 129 2.07 21.46 -1.22
C PRO A 129 2.05 20.33 -2.27
N ALA A 130 1.16 20.41 -3.26
CA ALA A 130 0.97 19.35 -4.26
C ALA A 130 2.25 19.01 -5.06
N ASN A 131 3.10 19.99 -5.33
CA ASN A 131 4.40 19.78 -5.98
C ASN A 131 5.37 18.98 -5.09
N ASP A 132 5.33 19.19 -3.78
CA ASP A 132 6.16 18.43 -2.82
C ASP A 132 5.63 17.01 -2.65
N VAL A 133 4.30 16.82 -2.69
CA VAL A 133 3.70 15.47 -2.77
C VAL A 133 4.20 14.74 -4.01
N PHE A 134 4.16 15.39 -5.18
CA PHE A 134 4.67 14.79 -6.42
C PHE A 134 6.16 14.41 -6.31
N TYR A 135 7.00 15.30 -5.76
CA TYR A 135 8.42 15.02 -5.52
C TYR A 135 8.60 13.80 -4.61
N GLN A 136 7.91 13.76 -3.47
CA GLN A 136 7.97 12.66 -2.50
C GLN A 136 7.62 11.31 -3.12
N LEU A 137 6.66 11.28 -4.04
CA LEU A 137 6.20 10.07 -4.69
C LEU A 137 7.10 9.64 -5.86
N MET A 138 7.50 10.60 -6.71
CA MET A 138 8.29 10.34 -7.92
C MET A 138 9.75 10.01 -7.59
N ALA A 139 10.39 10.77 -6.69
CA ALA A 139 11.79 10.49 -6.32
C ALA A 139 11.92 9.13 -5.62
N ASN A 140 10.94 8.74 -4.80
CA ASN A 140 10.89 7.41 -4.20
C ASN A 140 10.75 6.30 -5.24
N ARG A 141 9.86 6.50 -6.22
CA ARG A 141 9.72 5.57 -7.34
C ARG A 141 11.01 5.41 -8.13
N ILE A 142 11.64 6.52 -8.54
CA ILE A 142 12.89 6.49 -9.31
C ILE A 142 13.95 5.68 -8.58
N GLU A 143 14.13 5.90 -7.28
CA GLU A 143 15.14 5.18 -6.50
C GLU A 143 14.82 3.69 -6.38
N LEU A 144 13.58 3.32 -6.06
CA LEU A 144 13.20 1.91 -5.88
C LEU A 144 13.20 1.13 -7.20
N GLU A 145 12.74 1.72 -8.31
CA GLU A 145 12.83 1.09 -9.64
C GLU A 145 14.30 0.94 -10.07
N ARG A 146 15.16 1.94 -9.81
CA ARG A 146 16.61 1.85 -10.07
C ARG A 146 17.28 0.73 -9.28
N LEU A 147 16.88 0.50 -8.03
CA LEU A 147 17.46 -0.53 -7.16
C LEU A 147 16.98 -1.95 -7.50
N THR A 148 15.73 -2.09 -7.95
CA THR A 148 15.08 -3.39 -8.16
C THR A 148 15.04 -3.83 -9.63
N ASP A 149 15.22 -2.90 -10.57
CA ASP A 149 14.99 -3.12 -12.01
C ASP A 149 13.58 -3.67 -12.30
N THR A 150 12.59 -3.20 -11.54
CA THR A 150 11.18 -3.59 -11.71
C THR A 150 10.27 -2.37 -11.65
N PRO A 151 9.17 -2.35 -12.42
CA PRO A 151 8.21 -1.25 -12.36
C PRO A 151 7.46 -1.28 -11.03
N MET A 152 7.38 -0.12 -10.38
CA MET A 152 6.65 0.07 -9.14
C MET A 152 5.26 0.64 -9.43
N ASN A 153 4.22 -0.08 -9.02
CA ASN A 153 2.84 0.27 -9.35
C ASN A 153 1.93 0.48 -8.12
N SER A 154 2.43 0.25 -6.91
CA SER A 154 1.62 0.36 -5.69
C SER A 154 2.25 1.30 -4.66
N LEU A 155 1.40 1.95 -3.86
CA LEU A 155 1.74 2.95 -2.85
C LEU A 155 1.03 2.62 -1.53
N ALA A 156 1.74 2.78 -0.42
CA ALA A 156 1.13 2.95 0.90
C ALA A 156 1.31 4.41 1.33
N PHE A 157 0.22 5.07 1.74
CA PHE A 157 0.30 6.43 2.26
C PHE A 157 0.98 6.42 3.64
N PRO A 158 2.02 7.23 3.87
CA PRO A 158 2.56 7.46 5.20
C PRO A 158 1.44 7.75 6.22
N TYR A 159 1.49 7.09 7.37
CA TYR A 159 0.45 7.18 8.42
C TYR A 159 -0.97 6.79 7.97
N GLY A 160 -1.13 6.13 6.83
CA GLY A 160 -2.45 5.86 6.21
C GLY A 160 -3.18 7.14 5.79
N GLN A 161 -2.50 8.28 5.75
CA GLN A 161 -3.13 9.59 5.61
C GLN A 161 -3.13 10.03 4.14
N TYR A 162 -4.25 9.82 3.46
CA TYR A 162 -4.47 10.25 2.07
C TYR A 162 -5.32 11.53 1.95
N GLN A 163 -5.91 11.97 3.06
CA GLN A 163 -6.73 13.20 3.13
C GLN A 163 -6.42 14.00 4.41
N ALA A 164 -6.69 15.30 4.38
CA ALA A 164 -6.69 16.16 5.55
C ALA A 164 -8.15 16.45 5.96
N LYS A 165 -8.50 16.17 7.22
CA LYS A 165 -9.89 16.31 7.70
C LYS A 165 -10.36 17.77 7.70
N ASP A 166 -9.44 18.68 7.99
CA ASP A 166 -9.62 20.13 8.04
C ASP A 166 -9.47 20.83 6.68
N ARG A 167 -8.87 20.13 5.70
CA ARG A 167 -8.60 20.64 4.35
C ARG A 167 -9.00 19.60 3.29
N PRO A 168 -10.28 19.26 3.15
CA PRO A 168 -10.71 18.22 2.22
C PRO A 168 -10.34 18.52 0.75
N GLU A 169 -10.18 19.79 0.37
CA GLU A 169 -9.81 20.24 -0.96
C GLU A 169 -8.41 19.75 -1.41
N VAL A 170 -7.50 19.42 -0.49
CA VAL A 170 -6.15 18.96 -0.86
C VAL A 170 -6.15 17.56 -1.47
N ILE A 171 -7.21 16.77 -1.27
CA ILE A 171 -7.28 15.40 -1.77
C ILE A 171 -7.11 15.34 -3.28
N GLN A 172 -7.65 16.32 -4.01
CA GLN A 172 -7.50 16.39 -5.46
C GLN A 172 -6.03 16.52 -5.87
N GLY A 173 -5.29 17.43 -5.24
CA GLY A 173 -3.87 17.62 -5.51
C GLY A 173 -3.02 16.39 -5.16
N VAL A 174 -3.34 15.72 -4.04
CA VAL A 174 -2.70 14.45 -3.66
C VAL A 174 -2.99 13.36 -4.70
N THR A 175 -4.25 13.19 -5.12
CA THR A 175 -4.64 12.20 -6.13
C THR A 175 -3.96 12.47 -7.47
N GLU A 176 -3.94 13.72 -7.95
CA GLU A 176 -3.26 14.10 -9.19
C GLU A 176 -1.75 13.80 -9.10
N ALA A 177 -1.10 14.08 -7.96
CA ALA A 177 0.30 13.77 -7.74
C ALA A 177 0.56 12.25 -7.79
N VAL A 178 -0.30 11.43 -7.18
CA VAL A 178 -0.22 9.95 -7.22
C VAL A 178 -0.32 9.44 -8.66
N LEU A 179 -1.30 9.92 -9.42
CA LEU A 179 -1.52 9.51 -10.81
C LEU A 179 -0.37 9.94 -11.73
N ARG A 180 0.11 11.18 -11.59
CA ARG A 180 1.26 11.70 -12.34
C ARG A 180 2.55 10.99 -11.96
N ALA A 181 2.65 10.51 -10.72
CA ALA A 181 3.77 9.67 -10.30
C ALA A 181 3.67 8.22 -10.81
N GLY A 182 2.56 7.88 -11.48
CA GLY A 182 2.31 6.64 -12.20
C GLY A 182 1.98 5.44 -11.30
N TYR A 183 1.57 5.68 -10.06
CA TYR A 183 0.94 4.67 -9.22
C TYR A 183 -0.48 4.39 -9.70
N ARG A 184 -0.98 3.16 -9.49
CA ARG A 184 -2.30 2.72 -9.99
C ARG A 184 -3.05 1.89 -8.95
#